data_AF-A0A1J4XVN1-F1
#
_entry.id   AF-A0A1J4XVN1-F1
#
_cell.length_a   1.000
_cell.length_b   1.000
_cell.length_c   1.000
_cell.angle_alpha   90.00
_cell.angle_beta   90.00
_cell.angle_gamma   90.00
#
_symmetry.space_group_name_H-M   'P 1'
#
loop_
_entity.id
_entity.type
_entity.pdbx_description
1 polymer ?
#
loop_
_entity_poly.entity_id
_entity_poly.type
_entity_poly.pdbx_seq_one_letter_code
_entity_poly.pdbx_strand_id
1 'polypeptide(L)'
;MKRATRKSAPVKKILSDKIIDLKIEHLRLIRERAILVLNKGIIIYFAFLIGAIIGRTNQVITLELFNMLVVLGVVILIVAIIPYAKTMAREEDEIARLMEQLESQ
;
A
#
# COMPACT_ATOMS: atom_id res chain seq x y z
N MET A 1 37.27 43.19 -17.19
CA MET A 1 37.00 41.81 -17.66
C MET A 1 36.14 41.09 -16.61
N LYS A 2 34.81 41.29 -16.62
CA LYS A 2 33.87 40.64 -15.70
C LYS A 2 33.14 39.54 -16.46
N ARG A 3 33.52 38.27 -16.27
CA ARG A 3 32.74 37.12 -16.75
C ARG A 3 31.61 36.87 -15.75
N ALA A 4 30.39 37.12 -16.19
CA ALA A 4 29.17 36.80 -15.47
C ALA A 4 29.01 35.28 -15.39
N THR A 5 29.08 34.73 -14.19
CA THR A 5 28.66 33.37 -13.84
C THR A 5 27.14 33.34 -13.74
N ARG A 6 26.45 33.12 -14.86
CA ARG A 6 24.97 33.06 -14.89
C ARG A 6 24.49 31.94 -15.81
N LYS A 7 24.62 30.67 -15.39
CA LYS A 7 23.91 29.55 -16.04
C LYS A 7 23.78 28.24 -15.23
N SER A 8 24.16 28.19 -13.96
CA SER A 8 24.09 26.96 -13.14
C SER A 8 22.78 26.74 -12.38
N ALA A 9 21.92 27.75 -12.24
CA ALA A 9 20.65 27.64 -11.53
C ALA A 9 19.53 26.83 -12.22
N PRO A 10 19.32 26.88 -13.56
CA PRO A 10 18.17 26.21 -14.18
C PRO A 10 18.30 24.69 -14.24
N VAL A 11 19.52 24.16 -14.36
CA VAL A 11 19.77 22.70 -14.41
C VAL A 11 19.51 22.04 -13.05
N LYS A 12 19.83 22.73 -11.95
CA LYS A 12 19.63 22.21 -10.59
C LYS A 12 18.14 22.03 -10.26
N LYS A 13 17.28 22.97 -10.70
CA LYS A 13 15.83 22.92 -10.51
C LYS A 13 15.15 21.82 -11.33
N ILE A 14 15.55 21.63 -12.59
CA ILE A 14 15.01 20.55 -13.44
C ILE A 14 15.38 19.17 -12.87
N LEU A 15 16.57 19.02 -12.27
CA LEU A 15 16.95 17.77 -11.60
C LEU A 15 16.13 17.52 -10.33
N SER A 16 15.87 18.54 -9.51
CA SER A 16 15.06 18.37 -8.29
C SER A 16 13.63 17.96 -8.60
N ASP A 17 13.02 18.58 -9.61
CA ASP A 17 11.63 18.27 -10.00
C ASP A 17 11.52 16.81 -10.47
N LYS A 18 12.47 16.35 -11.30
CA LYS A 18 12.53 14.94 -11.73
C LYS A 18 12.75 13.96 -10.59
N ILE A 19 13.53 14.32 -9.58
CA ILE A 19 13.77 13.46 -8.41
C ILE A 19 12.49 13.34 -7.57
N ILE A 20 11.74 14.43 -7.44
CA ILE A 20 10.46 14.44 -6.71
C ILE A 20 9.44 13.56 -7.45
N ASP A 21 9.31 13.71 -8.77
CA ASP A 21 8.43 12.87 -9.59
C ASP A 21 8.76 11.38 -9.44
N LEU A 22 10.04 11.03 -9.50
CA LEU A 22 10.51 9.65 -9.35
C LEU A 22 10.20 9.08 -7.97
N LYS A 23 10.28 9.92 -6.93
CA LYS A 23 9.96 9.54 -5.56
C LYS A 23 8.47 9.33 -5.35
N ILE A 24 7.62 10.21 -5.92
CA ILE A 24 6.16 10.05 -5.90
C ILE A 24 5.77 8.75 -6.61
N GLU A 25 6.35 8.48 -7.77
CA GLU A 25 6.06 7.26 -8.53
C GLU A 25 6.50 6.00 -7.76
N HIS A 26 7.66 6.06 -7.08
CA HIS A 26 8.10 4.96 -6.21
C HIS A 26 7.11 4.68 -5.07
N LEU A 27 6.62 5.73 -4.41
CA LEU A 27 5.60 5.60 -3.35
C LEU A 27 4.30 4.99 -3.88
N ARG A 28 3.84 5.42 -5.06
CA ARG A 28 2.68 4.82 -5.75
C ARG A 28 2.86 3.33 -6.01
N LEU A 29 4.03 2.91 -6.51
CA LEU A 29 4.30 1.48 -6.76
C LEU A 29 4.29 0.65 -5.47
N ILE A 30 4.82 1.18 -4.37
CA ILE A 30 4.78 0.48 -3.07
C ILE A 30 3.33 0.30 -2.61
N ARG A 31 2.52 1.35 -2.74
CA ARG A 31 1.10 1.34 -2.41
C ARG A 31 0.31 0.33 -3.24
N GLU A 32 0.52 0.32 -4.55
CA GLU A 32 -0.11 -0.65 -5.47
C GLU A 32 0.24 -2.08 -5.08
N ARG A 33 1.51 -2.34 -4.73
CA ARG A 33 1.92 -3.65 -4.23
C ARG A 33 1.20 -4.02 -2.94
N ALA A 34 1.01 -3.09 -2.01
CA ALA A 34 0.27 -3.34 -0.78
C ALA A 34 -1.23 -3.60 -1.03
N ILE A 35 -1.85 -2.88 -1.98
CA ILE A 35 -3.21 -3.13 -2.45
C ILE A 35 -3.34 -4.53 -3.05
N LEU A 36 -2.37 -4.99 -3.83
CA LEU A 36 -2.38 -6.35 -4.39
C LEU A 36 -2.39 -7.42 -3.29
N VAL A 37 -1.62 -7.22 -2.22
CA VAL A 37 -1.62 -8.14 -1.06
C VAL A 37 -2.98 -8.12 -0.37
N LEU A 38 -3.55 -6.94 -0.13
CA LEU A 38 -4.88 -6.79 0.47
C LEU A 38 -5.95 -7.50 -0.37
N ASN A 39 -5.97 -7.26 -1.69
CA ASN A 39 -6.92 -7.87 -2.61
C ASN A 39 -6.82 -9.40 -2.60
N LYS A 40 -5.60 -9.95 -2.64
CA LYS A 40 -5.40 -11.40 -2.55
C LYS A 40 -5.86 -11.95 -1.19
N GLY A 41 -5.59 -11.25 -0.10
CA GLY A 41 -6.06 -11.62 1.23
C GLY A 41 -7.59 -11.66 1.33
N ILE A 42 -8.27 -10.66 0.76
CA ILE A 42 -9.73 -10.60 0.69
C ILE A 42 -10.29 -11.76 -0.12
N ILE A 43 -9.69 -12.09 -1.28
CA ILE A 43 -10.12 -13.23 -2.09
C ILE A 43 -9.99 -14.54 -1.30
N ILE A 44 -8.87 -14.74 -0.60
CA ILE A 44 -8.64 -15.93 0.23
C ILE A 44 -9.70 -16.01 1.34
N TYR A 45 -9.98 -14.90 2.03
CA TYR A 45 -11.03 -14.84 3.05
C TYR A 45 -12.38 -15.31 2.50
N PHE A 46 -12.80 -14.77 1.36
CA PHE A 46 -14.06 -15.18 0.74
C PHE A 46 -14.05 -16.64 0.30
N ALA A 47 -12.93 -17.16 -0.19
CA ALA A 47 -12.81 -18.58 -0.53
C ALA A 47 -13.01 -19.48 0.69
N PHE A 48 -12.39 -19.15 1.83
CA PHE A 48 -12.59 -19.86 3.09
C PHE A 48 -14.03 -19.77 3.59
N LEU A 49 -14.64 -18.59 3.51
CA LEU A 49 -15.99 -18.34 3.99
C LEU A 49 -17.04 -19.09 3.14
N ILE A 50 -16.93 -19.02 1.81
CA ILE A 50 -17.80 -19.76 0.89
C ILE A 50 -17.62 -21.27 1.09
N GLY A 51 -16.37 -21.74 1.16
CA GLY A 51 -16.07 -23.16 1.41
C GLY A 51 -16.66 -23.65 2.74
N ALA A 52 -16.53 -22.85 3.81
CA ALA A 52 -17.10 -23.16 5.11
C ALA A 52 -18.64 -23.20 5.08
N ILE A 53 -19.30 -22.25 4.41
CA ILE A 53 -20.77 -22.23 4.28
C ILE A 53 -21.26 -23.45 3.49
N ILE A 54 -20.63 -23.76 2.35
CA ILE A 54 -21.00 -24.92 1.51
C ILE A 54 -20.77 -26.21 2.29
N GLY A 55 -19.62 -26.35 2.95
CA GLY A 55 -19.29 -27.52 3.76
C GLY A 55 -20.28 -27.71 4.91
N ARG A 56 -20.69 -26.63 5.57
CA ARG A 56 -21.64 -26.68 6.68
C ARG A 56 -23.06 -27.01 6.22
N THR A 57 -23.49 -26.46 5.09
CA THR A 57 -24.81 -26.71 4.49
C THR A 57 -24.97 -28.16 4.05
N ASN A 58 -23.91 -28.75 3.47
CA ASN A 58 -23.89 -30.16 3.07
C ASN A 58 -23.58 -31.13 4.23
N GLN A 59 -23.50 -30.64 5.47
CA GLN A 59 -23.16 -31.43 6.66
C GLN A 59 -21.81 -32.17 6.57
N VAL A 60 -20.91 -31.70 5.71
CA VAL A 60 -19.57 -32.27 5.50
C VAL A 60 -18.63 -31.90 6.66
N ILE A 61 -18.84 -30.72 7.26
CA ILE A 61 -18.03 -30.22 8.38
C ILE A 61 -18.89 -29.97 9.62
N THR A 62 -18.30 -30.21 10.79
CA THR A 62 -18.93 -29.94 12.10
C THR A 62 -19.01 -28.44 12.38
N LEU A 63 -19.88 -28.06 13.33
CA LEU A 63 -20.01 -26.65 13.76
C LEU A 63 -18.69 -26.09 14.32
N GLU A 64 -17.92 -26.92 15.03
CA GLU A 64 -16.62 -26.54 15.57
C GLU A 64 -15.61 -26.19 14.46
N LEU A 65 -15.53 -27.03 13.43
CA LEU A 65 -14.67 -26.78 12.26
C LEU A 65 -15.11 -25.54 11.47
N PHE A 66 -16.42 -25.34 11.32
CA PHE A 66 -16.96 -24.13 10.69
C PHE A 66 -16.50 -22.86 11.43
N ASN A 67 -16.65 -22.82 12.76
CA ASN A 67 -16.22 -21.68 13.55
C ASN A 67 -14.71 -21.43 13.45
N MET A 68 -13.90 -22.50 13.46
CA MET A 68 -12.45 -22.39 13.25
C MET A 68 -12.10 -21.81 11.88
N LEU A 69 -12.75 -22.25 10.80
CA LEU A 69 -12.54 -21.73 9.44
C LEU A 69 -12.89 -20.25 9.33
N VAL A 70 -13.99 -19.82 9.95
CA VAL A 70 -14.39 -18.41 9.99
C VAL A 70 -13.34 -17.57 10.73
N VAL A 71 -12.90 -18.01 11.91
CA VAL A 71 -11.86 -17.32 12.69
C VAL A 71 -10.55 -17.23 11.90
N LEU A 72 -10.13 -18.32 11.24
CA LEU A 72 -8.93 -18.34 10.42
C LEU A 72 -9.02 -17.34 9.26
N GLY A 73 -10.18 -17.26 8.61
CA GLY A 73 -10.45 -16.25 7.58
C GLY A 73 -10.26 -14.83 8.10
N VAL A 74 -10.80 -14.52 9.29
CA VAL A 74 -10.63 -13.19 9.91
C VAL A 74 -9.16 -12.90 10.20
N VAL A 75 -8.40 -13.88 10.69
CA VAL A 75 -6.95 -13.71 10.92
C VAL A 75 -6.21 -13.38 9.61
N ILE A 76 -6.55 -14.07 8.51
CA ILE A 76 -5.96 -13.78 7.19
C ILE A 76 -6.27 -12.34 6.75
N LEU A 77 -7.49 -11.85 6.96
CA LEU A 77 -7.84 -10.45 6.67
C LEU A 77 -7.00 -9.47 7.49
N ILE A 78 -6.86 -9.71 8.80
CA ILE A 78 -6.06 -8.84 9.68
C ILE A 78 -4.61 -8.77 9.16
N VAL A 79 -4.01 -9.93 8.85
CA VAL A 79 -2.65 -10.01 8.31
C VAL A 79 -2.52 -9.28 6.97
N ALA A 80 -3.56 -9.30 6.12
CA ALA A 80 -3.57 -8.62 4.83
C ALA A 80 -3.76 -7.10 4.95
N ILE A 81 -4.51 -6.62 5.94
CA ILE A 81 -4.79 -5.18 6.15
C ILE A 81 -3.56 -4.44 6.70
N ILE A 82 -2.81 -5.06 7.62
CA ILE A 82 -1.64 -4.44 8.26
C ILE A 82 -0.63 -3.82 7.27
N PRO A 83 -0.12 -4.55 6.24
CA PRO A 83 0.85 -3.99 5.31
C PRO A 83 0.28 -2.85 4.48
N TYR A 84 -1.01 -2.90 4.13
CA TYR A 84 -1.69 -1.81 3.43
C TYR A 84 -1.79 -0.55 4.29
N ALA A 85 -2.33 -0.67 5.51
CA ALA A 85 -2.48 0.46 6.43
C ALA A 85 -1.12 1.12 6.75
N LYS A 86 -0.09 0.31 7.00
CA LYS A 86 1.26 0.80 7.27
C LYS A 86 1.87 1.51 6.06
N THR A 87 1.60 1.04 4.85
CA THR A 87 2.11 1.66 3.62
C THR A 87 1.41 2.99 3.36
N MET A 88 0.09 3.05 3.52
CA MET A 88 -0.68 4.29 3.35
C MET A 88 -0.25 5.38 4.32
N ALA A 89 -0.12 5.06 5.62
CA ALA A 89 0.33 6.03 6.60
C ALA A 89 1.73 6.59 6.28
N ARG A 90 2.65 5.73 5.82
CA ARG A 90 4.00 6.15 5.40
C ARG A 90 3.98 7.03 4.16
N GLU A 91 3.12 6.70 3.19
CA GLU A 91 2.97 7.51 1.98
C GLU A 91 2.42 8.90 2.31
N GLU A 92 1.40 9.00 3.17
CA GLU A 92 0.86 10.28 3.66
C GLU A 92 1.94 11.12 4.36
N ASP A 93 2.70 10.51 5.28
CA ASP A 93 3.82 11.16 5.98
C ASP A 93 4.91 11.64 5.01
N GLU A 94 5.26 10.85 4.00
CA GLU A 94 6.29 11.21 3.01
C GLU A 94 5.81 12.32 2.07
N ILE A 95 4.55 12.27 1.63
CA ILE A 95 3.96 13.33 0.79
C ILE A 95 3.90 14.65 1.56
N ALA A 96 3.47 14.63 2.82
CA ALA A 96 3.43 15.82 3.66
C ALA A 96 4.82 16.48 3.81
N ARG A 97 5.86 15.67 4.03
CA ARG A 97 7.25 16.17 4.09
C ARG A 97 7.73 16.76 2.77
N LEU A 98 7.35 16.17 1.64
CA LEU A 98 7.70 16.69 0.32
C LEU A 98 7.00 18.03 0.04
N MET A 99 5.76 18.20 0.48
CA MET A 99 5.03 19.48 0.36
C MET A 99 5.71 20.58 1.18
N GLU A 100 6.08 20.31 2.44
CA GLU A 100 6.78 21.27 3.30
C GLU A 100 8.14 21.72 2.70
N GLN A 101 8.87 20.79 2.08
CA GLN A 101 10.14 21.08 1.39
C GLN A 101 9.97 21.94 0.13
N LEU A 102 8.81 21.86 -0.52
CA LEU A 102 8.49 22.65 -1.72
C LEU A 102 7.98 24.05 -1.35
N GLU A 103 7.23 24.19 -0.27
CA GLU A 103 6.73 25.49 0.23
C GLU A 103 7.82 26.34 0.88
N SER A 104 8.91 25.72 1.36
CA SER A 104 10.04 26.41 1.99
C SER A 104 11.15 26.86 1.02
N GLN A 105 10.98 26.65 -0.29
CA GLN A 105 11.89 27.13 -1.37
C GLN A 105 11.39 28.39 -2.06
#